data_AF-A0A7C5G1M0-F1
#
_entry.id   AF-A0A7C5G1M0-F1
#
_cell.length_a   1.000
_cell.length_b   1.000
_cell.length_c   1.000
_cell.angle_alpha   90.00
_cell.angle_beta   90.00
_cell.angle_gamma   90.00
#
_symmetry.space_group_name_H-M   'P 1'
#
loop_
_entity.id
_entity.type
_entity.pdbx_description
1 polymer ?
#
loop_
_entity_poly.entity_id
_entity_poly.type
_entity_poly.pdbx_seq_one_letter_code
_entity_poly.pdbx_strand_id
1 'polypeptide(L)'
;SAWVNGFVKMALKQPRPYQLDPSVGRVKENSYGIPSGHAQISTTFWGMVALGVRRPWALAVAILAPLVIGFSRIYLGAHFPTDVFAGWILGALLVGLYGLLGSQLEGLLRGLNVRFIVLIVALGAYGMNALNPQDTTMGGLFLGMALGYLAMDRRFPFRANRGADGGKVLLGQLVLRYAVGMAGTVVVYALLKRWFPSEGKPWFPFFHFLRYALVGFWVTAGAPWVFLKTRLAPRREV
;
A
#
# COMPACT_ATOMS: atom_id res chain seq x y z
N SER A 1 -7.05 -0.30 -1.82
CA SER A 1 -7.32 -1.40 -0.87
C SER A 1 -7.39 -0.90 0.58
N ALA A 2 -6.29 -0.43 1.18
CA ALA A 2 -6.25 -0.08 2.61
C ALA A 2 -7.29 0.98 3.03
N TRP A 3 -7.47 2.06 2.25
CA TRP A 3 -8.51 3.05 2.55
C TRP A 3 -9.92 2.48 2.54
N VAL A 4 -10.24 1.60 1.58
CA VAL A 4 -11.55 0.91 1.52
C VAL A 4 -11.76 0.07 2.78
N ASN A 5 -10.74 -0.61 3.27
CA ASN A 5 -10.81 -1.36 4.53
C ASN A 5 -11.15 -0.44 5.71
N GLY A 6 -10.42 0.69 5.84
CA GLY A 6 -10.64 1.67 6.89
C GLY A 6 -12.04 2.29 6.82
N PHE A 7 -12.50 2.63 5.62
CA PHE A 7 -13.85 3.17 5.40
C PHE A 7 -14.93 2.18 5.83
N VAL A 8 -14.85 0.91 5.40
CA VAL A 8 -15.83 -0.11 5.81
C VAL A 8 -15.78 -0.38 7.32
N LYS A 9 -14.59 -0.37 7.93
CA LYS A 9 -14.43 -0.45 9.40
C LYS A 9 -15.19 0.67 10.10
N MET A 10 -15.05 1.91 9.62
CA MET A 10 -15.73 3.08 10.19
C MET A 10 -17.24 3.05 9.98
N ALA A 11 -17.71 2.43 8.90
CA ALA A 11 -19.13 2.26 8.62
C ALA A 11 -19.77 1.19 9.51
N LEU A 12 -19.12 0.04 9.70
CA LEU A 12 -19.68 -1.10 10.43
C LEU A 12 -19.42 -1.08 11.94
N LYS A 13 -18.31 -0.46 12.38
CA LYS A 13 -17.94 -0.25 13.80
C LYS A 13 -18.02 -1.49 14.70
N GLN A 14 -17.86 -2.69 14.14
CA GLN A 14 -18.01 -3.93 14.89
C GLN A 14 -16.92 -4.05 15.98
N PRO A 15 -17.29 -4.43 17.22
CA PRO A 15 -16.32 -4.71 18.26
C PRO A 15 -15.48 -5.95 17.93
N ARG A 16 -14.30 -6.04 18.56
CA ARG A 16 -13.39 -7.18 18.45
C ARG A 16 -13.68 -8.24 19.53
N PRO A 17 -13.23 -9.50 19.35
CA PRO A 17 -13.46 -10.57 20.32
C PRO A 17 -13.09 -10.19 21.76
N TYR A 18 -11.90 -9.62 21.96
CA TYR A 18 -11.40 -9.25 23.29
C TYR A 18 -12.15 -8.10 23.97
N GLN A 19 -13.01 -7.37 23.24
CA GLN A 19 -13.88 -6.35 23.82
C GLN A 19 -15.15 -6.95 24.40
N LEU A 20 -15.56 -8.14 23.93
CA LEU A 20 -16.70 -8.88 24.46
C LEU A 20 -16.28 -9.89 25.51
N ASP A 21 -15.12 -10.52 25.31
CA ASP A 21 -14.55 -11.49 26.24
C ASP A 21 -13.08 -11.13 26.55
N PRO A 22 -12.78 -10.54 27.72
CA PRO A 22 -11.42 -10.19 28.10
C PRO A 22 -10.47 -11.39 28.25
N SER A 23 -10.97 -12.63 28.28
CA SER A 23 -10.14 -13.83 28.36
C SER A 23 -9.40 -14.15 27.05
N VAL A 24 -9.81 -13.53 25.93
CA VAL A 24 -9.14 -13.64 24.63
C VAL A 24 -8.37 -12.36 24.25
N GLY A 25 -7.63 -12.39 23.15
CA GLY A 25 -6.94 -11.20 22.61
C GLY A 25 -5.49 -11.07 23.05
N ARG A 26 -4.65 -12.02 22.62
CA ARG A 26 -3.19 -12.00 22.81
C ARG A 26 -2.54 -10.79 22.13
N VAL A 27 -3.20 -10.23 21.11
CA VAL A 27 -2.79 -9.00 20.41
C VAL A 27 -3.98 -8.05 20.33
N LYS A 28 -3.75 -6.79 20.72
CA LYS A 28 -4.75 -5.71 20.68
C LYS A 28 -4.47 -4.75 19.53
N GLU A 29 -5.55 -4.22 18.95
CA GLU A 29 -5.51 -3.32 17.79
C GLU A 29 -6.40 -2.11 18.06
N ASN A 30 -6.01 -0.93 17.56
CA ASN A 30 -6.69 0.34 17.86
C ASN A 30 -7.84 0.68 16.89
N SER A 31 -8.33 -0.27 16.11
CA SER A 31 -9.39 -0.07 15.10
C SER A 31 -10.52 -1.10 15.25
N TYR A 32 -11.65 -0.90 14.58
CA TYR A 32 -12.78 -1.84 14.58
C TYR A 32 -12.42 -3.23 14.02
N GLY A 33 -13.24 -4.23 14.31
CA GLY A 33 -13.04 -5.63 13.91
C GLY A 33 -13.20 -5.85 12.40
N ILE A 34 -14.43 -5.81 11.90
CA ILE A 34 -14.75 -6.11 10.50
C ILE A 34 -14.46 -4.94 9.54
N PRO A 35 -13.97 -5.20 8.32
CA PRO A 35 -13.27 -6.41 7.87
C PRO A 35 -11.82 -6.45 8.37
N SER A 36 -11.25 -7.65 8.51
CA SER A 36 -9.85 -7.84 8.91
C SER A 36 -8.89 -7.24 7.89
N GLY A 37 -8.11 -6.24 8.32
CA GLY A 37 -7.12 -5.56 7.47
C GLY A 37 -5.98 -6.49 7.05
N HIS A 38 -5.52 -7.38 7.92
CA HIS A 38 -4.47 -8.35 7.61
C HIS A 38 -4.93 -9.36 6.55
N ALA A 39 -6.15 -9.88 6.67
CA ALA A 39 -6.75 -10.77 5.69
C ALA A 39 -6.87 -10.07 4.33
N GLN A 40 -7.44 -8.85 4.30
CA GLN A 40 -7.59 -8.09 3.06
C GLN A 40 -6.23 -7.71 2.41
N ILE A 41 -5.29 -7.19 3.19
CA ILE A 41 -3.98 -6.74 2.67
C ILE A 41 -3.21 -7.94 2.10
N SER A 42 -3.17 -9.07 2.80
CA SER A 42 -2.51 -10.27 2.29
C SER A 42 -3.16 -10.79 1.02
N THR A 43 -4.49 -10.87 0.95
CA THR A 43 -5.21 -11.25 -0.28
C THR A 43 -4.92 -10.30 -1.43
N THR A 44 -4.98 -8.98 -1.18
CA THR A 44 -4.71 -7.99 -2.24
C THR A 44 -3.27 -8.00 -2.70
N PHE A 45 -2.30 -8.06 -1.79
CA PHE A 45 -0.88 -8.06 -2.14
C PHE A 45 -0.51 -9.31 -2.96
N TRP A 46 -0.80 -10.50 -2.43
CA TRP A 46 -0.41 -11.72 -3.12
C TRP A 46 -1.25 -11.98 -4.37
N GLY A 47 -2.53 -11.57 -4.39
CA GLY A 47 -3.36 -11.60 -5.60
C GLY A 47 -2.79 -10.73 -6.72
N MET A 48 -2.36 -9.52 -6.42
CA MET A 48 -1.70 -8.64 -7.40
C MET A 48 -0.37 -9.23 -7.90
N VAL A 49 0.43 -9.85 -7.02
CA VAL A 49 1.65 -10.57 -7.41
C VAL A 49 1.32 -11.72 -8.37
N ALA A 50 0.27 -12.51 -8.10
CA ALA A 50 -0.15 -13.61 -8.97
C ALA A 50 -0.58 -13.11 -10.36
N LEU A 51 -1.33 -12.01 -10.44
CA LEU A 51 -1.71 -11.38 -11.71
C LEU A 51 -0.50 -10.90 -12.53
N GLY A 52 0.53 -10.37 -11.86
CA GLY A 52 1.76 -9.90 -12.52
C GLY A 52 2.67 -11.04 -12.97
N VAL A 53 2.91 -12.02 -12.11
CA VAL A 53 3.87 -13.12 -12.34
C VAL A 53 3.29 -14.21 -13.26
N ARG A 54 1.98 -14.48 -13.17
CA ARG A 54 1.27 -15.49 -13.99
C ARG A 54 1.93 -16.88 -13.98
N ARG A 55 2.38 -17.33 -12.80
CA ARG A 55 2.94 -18.68 -12.60
C ARG A 55 2.11 -19.47 -11.56
N PRO A 56 2.01 -20.80 -11.69
CA PRO A 56 1.22 -21.63 -10.76
C PRO A 56 1.63 -21.47 -9.29
N TRP A 57 2.93 -21.36 -9.02
CA TRP A 57 3.42 -21.15 -7.66
C TRP A 57 2.95 -19.82 -7.07
N ALA A 58 2.82 -18.76 -7.88
CA ALA A 58 2.37 -17.46 -7.40
C ALA A 58 0.89 -17.48 -7.05
N LEU A 59 0.08 -18.23 -7.82
CA LEU A 59 -1.32 -18.49 -7.49
C LEU A 59 -1.46 -19.28 -6.19
N ALA A 60 -0.64 -20.33 -5.99
CA ALA A 60 -0.63 -21.09 -4.75
C ALA A 60 -0.31 -20.19 -3.54
N VAL A 61 0.70 -19.33 -3.64
CA VAL A 61 1.03 -18.36 -2.58
C VAL A 61 -0.11 -17.36 -2.36
N ALA A 62 -0.78 -16.90 -3.41
CA ALA A 62 -1.93 -16.00 -3.32
C ALA A 62 -3.15 -16.58 -2.61
N ILE A 63 -3.23 -17.91 -2.50
CA ILE A 63 -4.27 -18.59 -1.74
C ILE A 63 -3.76 -18.94 -0.33
N LEU A 64 -2.58 -19.57 -0.24
CA LEU A 64 -2.07 -20.10 1.03
C LEU A 64 -1.66 -18.99 2.01
N ALA A 65 -1.01 -17.92 1.55
CA ALA A 65 -0.54 -16.89 2.46
C ALA A 65 -1.68 -16.13 3.16
N PRO A 66 -2.76 -15.69 2.47
CA PRO A 66 -3.91 -15.10 3.14
C PRO A 66 -4.65 -16.05 4.10
N LEU A 67 -4.68 -17.35 3.81
CA LEU A 67 -5.26 -18.35 4.70
C LEU A 67 -4.49 -18.44 6.02
N VAL A 68 -3.17 -18.60 5.95
CA VAL A 68 -2.29 -18.66 7.14
C VAL A 68 -2.35 -17.36 7.93
N ILE A 69 -2.28 -16.21 7.24
CA ILE A 69 -2.35 -14.90 7.89
C ILE A 69 -3.73 -14.68 8.54
N GLY A 70 -4.81 -15.05 7.85
CA GLY A 70 -6.17 -14.94 8.39
C GLY A 70 -6.37 -15.82 9.62
N PHE A 71 -5.93 -17.08 9.56
CA PHE A 71 -5.96 -17.99 10.69
C PHE A 71 -5.19 -17.44 11.90
N SER A 72 -4.01 -16.85 11.67
CA SER A 72 -3.23 -16.24 12.75
C SER A 72 -4.02 -15.19 13.53
N ARG A 73 -4.92 -14.44 12.86
CA ARG A 73 -5.71 -13.39 13.51
C ARG A 73 -6.84 -13.93 14.37
N ILE A 74 -7.39 -15.09 14.01
CA ILE A 74 -8.37 -15.82 14.82
C ILE A 74 -7.63 -16.43 16.03
N TYR A 75 -6.51 -17.10 15.80
CA TYR A 75 -5.69 -17.73 16.84
C TYR A 75 -5.19 -16.73 17.91
N LEU A 76 -4.84 -15.50 17.51
CA LEU A 76 -4.43 -14.44 18.43
C LEU A 76 -5.61 -13.77 19.14
N GLY A 77 -6.85 -14.14 18.84
CA GLY A 77 -8.07 -13.55 19.41
C GLY A 77 -8.30 -12.11 18.98
N ALA A 78 -7.69 -11.67 17.87
CA ALA A 78 -7.80 -10.28 17.42
C ALA A 78 -9.01 -10.03 16.52
N HIS A 79 -9.55 -11.07 15.89
CA HIS A 79 -10.64 -11.01 14.92
C HIS A 79 -11.57 -12.20 15.06
N PHE A 80 -12.86 -11.98 14.80
CA PHE A 80 -13.78 -13.08 14.57
C PHE A 80 -13.50 -13.75 13.22
N PRO A 81 -13.89 -15.03 13.02
CA PRO A 81 -13.82 -15.67 11.72
C PRO A 81 -14.53 -14.85 10.63
N THR A 82 -15.68 -14.27 10.95
CA THR A 82 -16.46 -13.40 10.05
C THR A 82 -15.66 -12.18 9.57
N ASP A 83 -14.88 -11.55 10.45
CA ASP A 83 -14.01 -10.42 10.07
C ASP A 83 -12.97 -10.84 9.03
N VAL A 84 -12.39 -12.03 9.19
CA VAL A 84 -11.38 -12.60 8.30
C VAL A 84 -11.99 -12.95 6.95
N PHE A 85 -13.13 -13.63 6.93
CA PHE A 85 -13.87 -13.94 5.70
C PHE A 85 -14.23 -12.66 4.94
N ALA A 86 -14.76 -11.64 5.61
CA ALA A 86 -15.07 -10.36 4.98
C ALA A 86 -13.83 -9.68 4.40
N GLY A 87 -12.68 -9.79 5.08
CA GLY A 87 -11.40 -9.30 4.60
C GLY A 87 -10.92 -10.01 3.33
N TRP A 88 -11.02 -11.34 3.27
CA TRP A 88 -10.68 -12.12 2.07
C TRP A 88 -11.60 -11.79 0.89
N ILE A 89 -12.92 -11.71 1.13
CA ILE A 89 -13.89 -11.35 0.08
C ILE A 89 -13.58 -9.96 -0.47
N LEU A 90 -13.44 -8.96 0.40
CA LEU A 90 -13.14 -7.59 -0.03
C LEU A 90 -11.79 -7.52 -0.77
N GLY A 91 -10.78 -8.27 -0.32
CA GLY A 91 -9.50 -8.34 -1.01
C GLY A 91 -9.60 -8.99 -2.40
N ALA A 92 -10.29 -10.12 -2.51
CA ALA A 92 -10.50 -10.83 -3.76
C ALA A 92 -11.31 -10.00 -4.75
N LEU A 93 -12.36 -9.30 -4.30
CA LEU A 93 -13.15 -8.39 -5.13
C LEU A 93 -12.29 -7.26 -5.70
N LEU A 94 -11.43 -6.65 -4.89
CA LEU A 94 -10.54 -5.57 -5.36
C LEU A 94 -9.52 -6.08 -6.38
N VAL A 95 -8.94 -7.26 -6.17
CA VAL A 95 -8.00 -7.89 -7.12
C VAL A 95 -8.73 -8.29 -8.40
N GLY A 96 -9.91 -8.89 -8.29
CA GLY A 96 -10.73 -9.28 -9.44
C GLY A 96 -11.14 -8.07 -10.27
N LEU A 97 -11.60 -6.98 -9.63
CA LEU A 97 -11.94 -5.74 -10.31
C LEU A 97 -10.75 -5.16 -11.08
N TYR A 98 -9.57 -5.13 -10.46
CA TYR A 98 -8.35 -4.71 -11.16
C TYR A 98 -7.95 -5.69 -12.28
N GLY A 99 -8.12 -6.99 -12.09
CA GLY A 99 -7.84 -7.99 -13.13
C GLY A 99 -8.75 -7.83 -14.36
N LEU A 100 -10.00 -7.43 -14.16
CA LEU A 100 -11.01 -7.27 -15.22
C LEU A 100 -10.94 -5.91 -15.92
N LEU A 101 -10.68 -4.84 -15.16
CA LEU A 101 -10.76 -3.45 -15.64
C LEU A 101 -9.40 -2.74 -15.71
N GLY A 102 -8.35 -3.31 -15.14
CA GLY A 102 -7.07 -2.64 -14.94
C GLY A 102 -6.40 -2.22 -16.25
N SER A 103 -6.43 -3.06 -17.28
CA SER A 103 -5.85 -2.72 -18.59
C SER A 103 -6.63 -1.59 -19.28
N GLN A 104 -7.96 -1.59 -19.21
CA GLN A 104 -8.79 -0.51 -19.74
C GLN A 104 -8.53 0.81 -18.99
N LEU A 105 -8.48 0.74 -17.65
CA LEU A 105 -8.22 1.90 -16.81
C LEU A 105 -6.82 2.49 -17.05
N GLU A 106 -5.80 1.64 -17.15
CA GLU A 106 -4.44 2.08 -17.48
C GLU A 106 -4.36 2.71 -18.87
N GLY A 107 -5.05 2.12 -19.86
CA GLY A 107 -5.14 2.67 -21.21
C GLY A 107 -5.79 4.06 -21.22
N LEU A 108 -6.93 4.21 -20.54
CA LEU A 108 -7.62 5.48 -20.38
C LEU A 108 -6.71 6.52 -19.73
N LEU A 109 -6.09 6.18 -18.60
CA LEU A 109 -5.20 7.09 -17.86
C LEU A 109 -3.99 7.51 -18.69
N ARG A 110 -3.42 6.63 -19.53
CA ARG A 110 -2.31 6.99 -20.42
C ARG A 110 -2.70 8.02 -21.48
N GLY A 111 -3.96 8.01 -21.93
CA GLY A 111 -4.48 8.97 -22.89
C GLY A 111 -4.79 10.36 -22.30
N LEU A 112 -4.90 10.49 -20.97
CA LEU A 112 -5.22 11.75 -20.32
C LEU A 112 -4.00 12.67 -20.18
N ASN A 113 -4.26 13.98 -20.18
CA ASN A 113 -3.25 14.98 -19.87
C ASN A 113 -2.76 14.79 -18.42
N VAL A 114 -1.44 14.86 -18.22
CA VAL A 114 -0.82 14.72 -16.91
C VAL A 114 -1.38 15.69 -15.87
N ARG A 115 -1.70 16.94 -16.26
CA ARG A 115 -2.32 17.94 -15.38
C ARG A 115 -3.67 17.46 -14.87
N PHE A 116 -4.46 16.84 -15.73
CA PHE A 116 -5.77 16.31 -15.39
C PHE A 116 -5.66 15.09 -14.47
N ILE A 117 -4.69 14.20 -14.71
CA ILE A 117 -4.41 13.06 -13.80
C ILE A 117 -4.03 13.59 -12.40
N VAL A 118 -3.16 14.59 -12.32
CA VAL A 118 -2.79 15.21 -11.03
C VAL A 118 -4.01 15.78 -10.32
N LEU A 119 -4.92 16.44 -11.03
CA LEU A 119 -6.18 16.94 -10.46
C LEU A 119 -7.06 15.80 -9.94
N ILE A 120 -7.25 14.72 -10.72
CA ILE A 120 -8.03 13.55 -10.27
C ILE A 120 -7.43 12.94 -9.00
N VAL A 121 -6.11 12.76 -8.97
CA VAL A 121 -5.42 12.19 -7.79
C VAL A 121 -5.56 13.12 -6.59
N ALA A 122 -5.42 14.43 -6.76
CA ALA A 122 -5.59 15.40 -5.68
C ALA A 122 -7.02 15.43 -5.15
N LEU A 123 -8.03 15.41 -6.03
CA LEU A 123 -9.44 15.32 -5.65
C LEU A 123 -9.76 14.00 -4.96
N GLY A 124 -9.17 12.89 -5.43
CA GLY A 124 -9.30 11.59 -4.77
C GLY A 124 -8.72 11.61 -3.36
N ALA A 125 -7.51 12.14 -3.18
CA ALA A 125 -6.89 12.29 -1.85
C ALA A 125 -7.70 13.21 -0.93
N TYR A 126 -8.26 14.30 -1.48
CA TYR A 126 -9.17 15.18 -0.75
C TYR A 126 -10.44 14.44 -0.31
N GLY A 127 -11.10 13.72 -1.22
CA GLY A 127 -12.29 12.93 -0.92
C GLY A 127 -12.04 11.85 0.13
N MET A 128 -10.88 11.20 0.08
CA MET A 128 -10.47 10.22 1.09
C MET A 128 -10.39 10.82 2.49
N ASN A 129 -9.85 12.03 2.61
CA ASN A 129 -9.75 12.75 3.88
C ASN A 129 -11.11 13.33 4.31
N ALA A 130 -11.93 13.81 3.36
CA ALA A 130 -13.26 14.35 3.65
C ALA A 130 -14.20 13.28 4.23
N LEU A 131 -14.10 12.04 3.72
CA LEU A 131 -14.88 10.90 4.19
C LEU A 131 -14.34 10.28 5.49
N ASN A 132 -13.07 10.49 5.82
CA ASN A 132 -12.48 10.08 7.09
C ASN A 132 -11.52 11.16 7.64
N PRO A 133 -12.05 12.25 8.21
CA PRO A 133 -11.24 13.40 8.64
C PRO A 133 -10.22 13.10 9.74
N GLN A 134 -10.44 12.00 10.48
CA GLN A 134 -9.58 11.57 11.57
C GLN A 134 -8.31 10.86 11.07
N ASP A 135 -8.29 10.38 9.82
CA ASP A 135 -7.14 9.69 9.23
C ASP A 135 -6.68 10.36 7.94
N THR A 136 -5.68 11.24 8.05
CA THR A 136 -5.03 11.86 6.89
C THR A 136 -3.90 11.02 6.29
N THR A 137 -3.60 9.84 6.86
CA THR A 137 -2.52 8.95 6.42
C THR A 137 -2.76 8.44 5.02
N MET A 138 -3.95 7.90 4.79
CA MET A 138 -4.27 7.17 3.56
C MET A 138 -4.38 8.09 2.36
N GLY A 139 -4.99 9.27 2.52
CA GLY A 139 -5.04 10.29 1.48
C GLY A 139 -3.64 10.79 1.12
N GLY A 140 -2.80 11.04 2.12
CA GLY A 140 -1.41 11.46 1.93
C GLY A 140 -0.62 10.40 1.17
N LEU A 141 -0.64 9.16 1.64
CA LEU A 141 0.05 8.04 1.01
C LEU A 141 -0.41 7.81 -0.43
N PHE A 142 -1.72 7.87 -0.70
CA PHE A 142 -2.29 7.76 -2.04
C PHE A 142 -1.76 8.84 -2.99
N LEU A 143 -1.84 10.11 -2.57
CA LEU A 143 -1.32 11.24 -3.35
C LEU A 143 0.17 11.06 -3.64
N GLY A 144 0.95 10.79 -2.60
CA GLY A 144 2.39 10.60 -2.69
C GLY A 144 2.80 9.47 -3.64
N MET A 145 2.21 8.30 -3.46
CA MET A 145 2.48 7.13 -4.30
C MET A 145 2.10 7.39 -5.76
N ALA A 146 0.94 7.99 -6.02
CA ALA A 146 0.46 8.28 -7.37
C ALA A 146 1.32 9.33 -8.09
N LEU A 147 1.66 10.45 -7.42
CA LEU A 147 2.56 11.47 -7.97
C LEU A 147 3.98 10.93 -8.19
N GLY A 148 4.47 10.10 -7.26
CA GLY A 148 5.77 9.45 -7.42
C GLY A 148 5.77 8.44 -8.56
N TYR A 149 4.72 7.62 -8.71
CA TYR A 149 4.59 6.72 -9.85
C TYR A 149 4.59 7.48 -11.17
N LEU A 150 3.82 8.57 -11.26
CA LEU A 150 3.76 9.42 -12.45
C LEU A 150 5.12 10.06 -12.77
N ALA A 151 5.84 10.53 -11.76
CA ALA A 151 7.19 11.08 -11.92
C ALA A 151 8.18 10.01 -12.40
N MET A 152 8.16 8.83 -11.79
CA MET A 152 9.01 7.70 -12.15
C MET A 152 8.74 7.24 -13.59
N ASP A 153 7.48 6.99 -13.93
CA ASP A 153 7.06 6.47 -15.25
C ASP A 153 7.42 7.44 -16.38
N ARG A 154 7.23 8.75 -16.17
CA ARG A 154 7.45 9.76 -17.23
C ARG A 154 8.90 10.24 -17.35
N ARG A 155 9.67 10.27 -16.26
CA ARG A 155 11.01 10.91 -16.25
C ARG A 155 12.17 9.92 -16.18
N PHE A 156 12.00 8.79 -15.49
CA PHE A 156 13.08 7.83 -15.27
C PHE A 156 12.55 6.41 -15.06
N PRO A 157 11.83 5.84 -16.05
CA PRO A 157 11.31 4.49 -15.91
C PRO A 157 12.47 3.50 -15.73
N PHE A 158 12.29 2.49 -14.87
CA PHE A 158 13.32 1.51 -14.56
C PHE A 158 12.79 0.08 -14.66
N ARG A 159 13.69 -0.90 -14.80
CA ARG A 159 13.33 -2.33 -14.81
C ARG A 159 13.76 -3.01 -13.53
N ALA A 160 12.79 -3.41 -12.69
CA ALA A 160 13.08 -4.12 -11.45
C ALA A 160 13.53 -5.58 -11.67
N ASN A 161 13.16 -6.21 -12.79
CA ASN A 161 13.49 -7.60 -13.09
C ASN A 161 14.87 -7.80 -13.77
N ARG A 162 15.63 -6.73 -14.01
CA ARG A 162 16.95 -6.78 -14.64
C ARG A 162 18.03 -6.26 -13.72
N GLY A 163 19.24 -6.78 -13.89
CA GLY A 163 20.44 -6.31 -13.20
C GLY A 163 20.91 -4.97 -13.76
N ALA A 164 21.85 -4.33 -13.05
CA ALA A 164 22.41 -3.03 -13.44
C ALA A 164 23.01 -2.99 -14.86
N ASP A 165 23.53 -4.13 -15.29
CA ASP A 165 24.09 -4.44 -16.61
C ASP A 165 23.02 -4.75 -17.67
N GLY A 166 21.74 -4.74 -17.31
CA GLY A 166 20.63 -5.20 -18.17
C GLY A 166 20.47 -6.73 -18.19
N GLY A 167 21.37 -7.46 -17.53
CA GLY A 167 21.37 -8.90 -17.40
C GLY A 167 20.35 -9.43 -16.40
N LYS A 168 20.53 -10.69 -15.98
CA LYS A 168 19.70 -11.29 -14.93
C LYS A 168 19.97 -10.57 -13.61
N VAL A 169 18.92 -10.15 -12.91
CA VAL A 169 19.07 -9.51 -11.61
C VAL A 169 19.68 -10.50 -10.60
N LEU A 170 20.72 -10.06 -9.90
CA LEU A 170 21.36 -10.84 -8.84
C LEU A 170 20.57 -10.71 -7.54
N LEU A 171 20.54 -11.76 -6.73
CA LEU A 171 19.86 -11.73 -5.43
C LEU A 171 20.39 -10.60 -4.53
N GLY A 172 21.71 -10.38 -4.52
CA GLY A 172 22.33 -9.28 -3.77
C GLY A 172 21.83 -7.90 -4.21
N GLN A 173 21.54 -7.69 -5.51
CA GLN A 173 20.95 -6.45 -5.99
C GLN A 173 19.50 -6.30 -5.52
N LEU A 174 18.71 -7.38 -5.48
CA LEU A 174 17.34 -7.33 -4.94
C LEU A 174 17.34 -7.00 -3.45
N VAL A 175 18.19 -7.66 -2.67
CA VAL A 175 18.35 -7.41 -1.23
C VAL A 175 18.78 -5.97 -0.99
N LEU A 176 19.76 -5.46 -1.76
CA LEU A 176 20.24 -4.10 -1.60
C LEU A 176 19.19 -3.05 -1.99
N ARG A 177 18.43 -3.27 -3.07
CA ARG A 177 17.30 -2.39 -3.43
C ARG A 177 16.24 -2.34 -2.32
N TYR A 178 15.88 -3.50 -1.77
CA TYR A 178 14.95 -3.60 -0.66
C TYR A 178 15.49 -2.87 0.58
N ALA A 179 16.74 -3.13 0.96
CA ALA A 179 17.39 -2.50 2.10
C ALA A 179 17.46 -0.96 1.95
N VAL A 180 17.88 -0.46 0.78
CA VAL A 180 17.94 0.98 0.48
C VAL A 180 16.54 1.61 0.51
N GLY A 181 15.54 0.95 -0.09
CA GLY A 181 14.16 1.42 -0.07
C GLY A 181 13.60 1.53 1.36
N MET A 182 13.81 0.48 2.17
CA MET A 182 13.38 0.42 3.56
C MET A 182 14.11 1.42 4.45
N ALA A 183 15.45 1.46 4.39
CA ALA A 183 16.26 2.40 5.14
C ALA A 183 15.88 3.85 4.80
N GLY A 184 15.73 4.16 3.52
CA GLY A 184 15.28 5.48 3.08
C GLY A 184 13.86 5.82 3.58
N THR A 185 12.95 4.85 3.62
CA THR A 185 11.60 5.05 4.16
C THR A 185 11.64 5.40 5.64
N VAL A 186 12.46 4.67 6.42
CA VAL A 186 12.68 4.94 7.84
C VAL A 186 13.30 6.32 8.04
N VAL A 187 14.33 6.67 7.27
CA VAL A 187 15.00 7.98 7.35
C VAL A 187 14.04 9.12 7.01
N VAL A 188 13.34 9.05 5.88
CA VAL A 188 12.36 10.06 5.47
C VAL A 188 11.27 10.21 6.54
N TYR A 189 10.73 9.10 7.04
CA TYR A 189 9.72 9.14 8.09
C TYR A 189 10.24 9.76 9.39
N ALA A 190 11.42 9.35 9.87
CA ALA A 190 12.00 9.81 11.13
C ALA A 190 12.37 11.29 11.08
N LEU A 191 12.97 11.75 9.97
CA LEU A 191 13.28 13.15 9.75
C LEU A 191 11.98 13.97 9.75
N LEU A 192 10.98 13.59 8.95
CA LEU A 192 9.72 14.35 8.91
C LEU A 192 9.02 14.34 10.27
N LYS A 193 9.01 13.21 11.00
CA LYS A 193 8.45 13.14 12.35
C LYS A 193 9.19 14.03 13.36
N ARG A 194 10.50 14.26 13.20
CA ARG A 194 11.30 15.11 14.09
C ARG A 194 11.02 16.61 13.90
N TRP A 195 10.68 17.01 12.68
CA TRP A 195 10.49 18.42 12.30
C TRP A 195 9.02 18.83 12.25
N PHE A 196 8.11 17.90 11.98
CA PHE A 196 6.68 18.19 11.90
C PHE A 196 6.01 18.19 13.27
N PRO A 197 4.89 18.95 13.44
CA PRO A 197 4.14 18.96 14.68
C PRO A 197 3.71 17.56 15.12
N SER A 198 3.71 17.33 16.44
CA SER A 198 3.13 16.15 17.06
C SER A 198 1.60 16.26 17.15
N GLU A 199 0.94 15.13 17.41
CA GLU A 199 -0.50 15.09 17.63
C GLU A 199 -0.94 16.08 18.73
N GLY A 200 -2.10 16.69 18.54
CA GLY A 200 -2.64 17.74 19.43
C GLY A 200 -2.13 19.16 19.15
N LYS A 201 -1.13 19.36 18.28
CA LYS A 201 -0.66 20.70 17.88
C LYS A 201 -1.44 21.28 16.69
N PRO A 202 -1.49 22.62 16.55
CA PRO A 202 -2.03 23.26 15.35
C PRO A 202 -1.38 22.71 14.07
N TRP A 203 -2.16 22.64 13.00
CA TRP A 203 -1.73 22.14 11.68
C TRP A 203 -1.29 20.67 11.63
N PHE A 204 -1.40 19.91 12.73
CA PHE A 204 -1.02 18.50 12.75
C PHE A 204 -1.63 17.68 11.60
N PRO A 205 -2.94 17.75 11.28
CA PRO A 205 -3.52 16.94 10.20
C PRO A 205 -2.89 17.19 8.83
N PHE A 206 -2.53 18.45 8.53
CA PHE A 206 -1.87 18.84 7.30
C PHE A 206 -0.44 18.30 7.22
N PHE A 207 0.37 18.46 8.27
CA PHE A 207 1.73 17.94 8.29
C PHE A 207 1.75 16.41 8.35
N HIS A 208 0.78 15.79 9.01
CA HIS A 208 0.57 14.36 9.02
C HIS A 208 0.30 13.83 7.61
N PHE A 209 -0.62 14.47 6.87
CA PHE A 209 -0.86 14.20 5.46
C PHE A 209 0.41 14.34 4.62
N LEU A 210 1.11 15.47 4.75
CA LEU A 210 2.31 15.78 3.99
C LEU A 210 3.42 14.76 4.26
N ARG A 211 3.58 14.32 5.51
CA ARG A 211 4.56 13.29 5.87
C ARG A 211 4.33 12.00 5.09
N TYR A 212 3.09 11.50 5.08
CA TYR A 212 2.77 10.27 4.36
C TYR A 212 2.77 10.44 2.84
N ALA A 213 2.48 11.63 2.33
CA ALA A 213 2.68 11.94 0.92
C ALA A 213 4.15 11.88 0.51
N LEU A 214 5.06 12.44 1.31
CA LEU A 214 6.50 12.37 1.06
C LEU A 214 7.04 10.93 1.19
N VAL A 215 6.55 10.16 2.16
CA VAL A 215 6.87 8.72 2.28
C VAL A 215 6.37 7.94 1.06
N GLY A 216 5.13 8.16 0.62
CA GLY A 216 4.58 7.51 -0.58
C GLY A 216 5.38 7.84 -1.83
N PHE A 217 5.75 9.12 -1.99
CA PHE A 217 6.59 9.58 -3.10
C PHE A 217 8.00 8.97 -3.05
N TRP A 218 8.60 8.86 -1.86
CA TRP A 218 9.88 8.16 -1.71
C TRP A 218 9.78 6.71 -2.18
N VAL A 219 8.75 5.98 -1.77
CA VAL A 219 8.58 4.56 -2.12
C VAL A 219 8.44 4.37 -3.63
N THR A 220 7.71 5.24 -4.34
CA THR A 220 7.43 5.05 -5.78
C THR A 220 8.37 5.80 -6.73
N ALA A 221 9.03 6.88 -6.30
CA ALA A 221 9.96 7.67 -7.11
C ALA A 221 11.36 7.79 -6.49
N GLY A 222 11.44 8.13 -5.20
CA GLY A 222 12.71 8.40 -4.52
C GLY A 222 13.67 7.21 -4.52
N ALA A 223 13.21 6.06 -4.03
CA ALA A 223 14.01 4.84 -4.01
C ALA A 223 14.39 4.35 -5.42
N PRO A 224 13.47 4.27 -6.41
CA PRO A 224 13.84 3.99 -7.80
C PRO A 224 14.88 4.93 -8.39
N TRP A 225 14.79 6.23 -8.10
CA TRP A 225 15.78 7.21 -8.56
C TRP A 225 17.16 6.92 -7.97
N VAL A 226 17.24 6.57 -6.68
CA VAL A 226 18.49 6.12 -6.04
C VAL A 226 19.02 4.87 -6.73
N PHE A 227 18.16 3.87 -7.01
CA PHE A 227 18.60 2.64 -7.68
C PHE A 227 19.26 2.91 -9.04
N LEU A 228 18.75 3.87 -9.81
CA LEU A 228 19.36 4.26 -11.07
C LEU A 228 20.69 4.99 -10.86
N LYS A 229 20.76 5.90 -9.88
CA LYS A 229 21.97 6.68 -9.57
C LYS A 229 23.11 5.82 -9.04
N THR A 230 22.80 4.79 -8.26
CA THR A 230 23.79 3.87 -7.68
C THR A 230 24.03 2.63 -8.55
N ARG A 231 23.53 2.62 -9.80
CA ARG A 231 23.63 1.47 -10.72
C ARG A 231 23.17 0.16 -10.06
N LEU A 232 22.08 0.21 -9.30
CA LEU A 232 21.42 -0.99 -8.79
C LEU A 232 20.37 -1.50 -9.75
N ALA A 233 19.81 -0.66 -10.63
CA ALA A 233 18.86 -1.05 -11.66
C ALA A 233 19.13 -0.29 -12.97
N PRO A 234 18.77 -0.87 -14.12
CA PRO A 234 18.91 -0.20 -15.41
C PRO A 234 17.67 0.67 -15.70
N ARG A 235 17.86 1.71 -16.51
CA ARG A 235 16.73 2.44 -17.11
C ARG A 235 15.96 1.52 -18.05
N ARG A 236 14.66 1.74 -18.13
CA ARG A 236 13.81 1.15 -19.17
C ARG A 236 13.93 2.02 -20.41
N GLU A 237 14.39 1.44 -21.51
CA GLU A 237 14.29 2.07 -22.82
C GLU A 237 12.81 2.28 -23.16
N VAL A 238 12.49 3.50 -23.62
CA VAL A 238 11.13 3.96 -23.96
C VAL A 238 10.82 3.59 -25.39
#